data_AF-A0A2E6CJ93-F1
#
_entry.id   AF-A0A2E6CJ93-F1
#
_cell.length_a   1.000
_cell.length_b   1.000
_cell.length_c   1.000
_cell.angle_alpha   90.00
_cell.angle_beta   90.00
_cell.angle_gamma   90.00
#
_symmetry.space_group_name_H-M   'P 1'
#
loop_
_entity.id
_entity.type
_entity.pdbx_description
1 polymer ?
#
loop_
_entity_poly.entity_id
_entity_poly.type
_entity_poly.pdbx_seq_one_letter_code
_entity_poly.pdbx_strand_id
1 'polypeptide(L)'
;MSLRTRLTVGVAVLVSVVVILTGGFMFRTAKSELRGEVDSFLEQRAVAVNMALIDRKVDKNTLRAFWFDNYLSQPDAATQLLDGKGEIILSWPIEIPIDPIDLEIATRGGGKTQPRQRFTDRNINGTHYRVLSKEVRPGGLLLVGRNLSEVDAALGGIKNRILIFGGGGILLSSAVAWLFASRFTRPVVRLTKAAEKVAQTQDLVAFIDVGEGDSEINCLAESFNIMLEALATSKDQQRRLVEDASHELRTPLTSLRTNIEVLLRAPTMEPTQQAEILADAKSEIEELGFLVAELVELATATSRHEEPFSSSDLGDVAEKVVHRFRRRTDRDISIAIVGDNIREMRASGIDRAVGNLIENAIKFSPEGEGIEVRVEDGRVAIRDYGPGVSKDDKLRVFDRFFRAANTRSMSGSGLGLSIVAEIIRGHGGEVFVEDPPDGPGTVVGFRL
;
A
#
# COMPACT_ATOMS: atom_id res chain seq x y z
N MET A 1 13.44 2.09 -15.20
CA MET A 1 13.62 0.70 -14.69
C MET A 1 12.37 0.28 -13.94
N SER A 2 11.86 -0.93 -14.18
CA SER A 2 10.69 -1.45 -13.44
C SER A 2 11.06 -1.72 -11.98
N LEU A 3 10.09 -1.66 -11.06
CA LEU A 3 10.29 -2.01 -9.65
C LEU A 3 10.89 -3.42 -9.50
N ARG A 4 10.48 -4.35 -10.36
CA ARG A 4 11.01 -5.73 -10.41
C ARG A 4 12.51 -5.78 -10.68
N THR A 5 12.97 -5.01 -11.66
CA THR A 5 14.40 -4.94 -11.99
C THR A 5 15.21 -4.34 -10.86
N ARG A 6 14.70 -3.32 -10.15
CA ARG A 6 15.39 -2.72 -9.00
C ARG A 6 15.51 -3.70 -7.82
N LEU A 7 14.43 -4.41 -7.49
CA LEU A 7 14.41 -5.42 -6.43
C LEU A 7 15.36 -6.58 -6.74
N THR A 8 15.31 -7.12 -7.96
CA THR A 8 16.17 -8.25 -8.35
C THR A 8 17.65 -7.85 -8.33
N VAL A 9 17.99 -6.67 -8.88
CA VAL A 9 19.36 -6.16 -8.84
C VAL A 9 19.82 -5.89 -7.40
N GLY A 10 18.97 -5.32 -6.55
CA GLY A 10 19.28 -5.08 -5.14
C GLY A 10 19.61 -6.37 -4.39
N VAL A 11 18.79 -7.42 -4.54
CA VAL A 11 19.04 -8.73 -3.94
C VAL A 11 20.31 -9.36 -4.52
N ALA A 12 20.51 -9.31 -5.84
CA ALA A 12 21.70 -9.87 -6.47
C ALA A 12 22.98 -9.20 -5.95
N VAL A 13 23.00 -7.87 -5.82
CA VAL A 13 24.13 -7.12 -5.27
C VAL A 13 24.38 -7.49 -3.81
N LEU A 14 23.33 -7.50 -2.99
CA LEU A 14 23.46 -7.84 -1.57
C LEU A 14 24.01 -9.25 -1.36
N VAL A 15 23.43 -10.25 -2.04
CA VAL A 15 23.90 -11.63 -1.99
C VAL A 15 25.34 -11.74 -2.52
N SER A 16 25.69 -11.04 -3.59
CA SER A 16 27.05 -11.03 -4.13
C SER A 16 28.06 -10.49 -3.12
N VAL A 17 27.75 -9.39 -2.45
CA VAL A 17 28.62 -8.80 -1.41
C VAL A 17 28.82 -9.79 -0.27
N VAL A 18 27.75 -10.40 0.23
CA VAL A 18 27.83 -11.39 1.31
C VAL A 18 28.68 -12.60 0.89
N VAL A 19 28.43 -13.15 -0.30
CA VAL A 19 29.18 -14.30 -0.84
C VAL A 19 30.67 -13.96 -1.01
N ILE A 20 31.00 -12.78 -1.52
CA ILE A 20 32.39 -12.34 -1.71
C ILE A 20 33.08 -12.15 -0.36
N LEU A 21 32.44 -11.51 0.61
CA LEU A 21 33.00 -11.28 1.94
C LEU A 21 33.21 -12.59 2.70
N THR A 22 32.18 -13.44 2.78
CA THR A 22 32.27 -14.72 3.48
C THR A 22 33.23 -15.69 2.78
N GLY A 23 33.19 -15.77 1.45
CA GLY A 23 34.13 -16.60 0.68
C GLY A 23 35.58 -16.13 0.81
N GLY A 24 35.81 -14.81 0.74
CA GLY A 24 37.14 -14.22 0.96
C GLY A 24 37.67 -14.46 2.37
N PHE A 25 36.81 -14.33 3.39
CA PHE A 25 37.15 -14.63 4.78
C PHE A 25 37.51 -16.11 4.96
N MET A 26 36.66 -17.03 4.49
CA MET A 26 36.92 -18.48 4.56
C MET A 26 38.22 -18.87 3.87
N PHE A 27 38.48 -18.33 2.66
CA PHE A 27 39.71 -18.60 1.94
C PHE A 27 40.95 -18.07 2.67
N ARG A 28 40.86 -16.86 3.26
CA ARG A 28 41.95 -16.27 4.04
C ARG A 28 42.25 -17.11 5.29
N THR A 29 41.21 -17.54 6.01
CA THR A 29 41.35 -18.40 7.20
C THR A 29 41.99 -19.74 6.84
N ALA A 30 41.47 -20.44 5.82
CA ALA A 30 42.04 -21.70 5.35
C ALA A 30 43.51 -21.55 4.92
N LYS A 31 43.85 -20.47 4.20
CA LYS A 31 45.23 -20.17 3.82
C LYS A 31 46.13 -19.92 5.02
N SER A 32 45.65 -19.20 6.03
CA SER A 32 46.41 -18.92 7.24
C SER A 32 46.65 -20.19 8.06
N GLU A 33 45.64 -21.05 8.17
CA GLU A 33 45.68 -22.28 8.95
C GLU A 33 46.60 -23.32 8.30
N LEU A 34 46.44 -23.60 7.01
CA LEU A 34 47.32 -24.51 6.27
C LEU A 34 48.78 -24.04 6.26
N ARG A 35 49.02 -22.71 6.14
CA ARG A 35 50.39 -22.17 6.25
C ARG A 35 50.93 -22.27 7.67
N GLY A 36 50.11 -22.06 8.69
CA GLY A 36 50.49 -22.21 10.10
C GLY A 36 50.90 -23.64 10.44
N GLU A 37 50.22 -24.64 9.89
CA GLU A 37 50.61 -26.06 10.02
C GLU A 37 51.97 -26.34 9.36
N VAL A 38 52.22 -25.81 8.16
CA VAL A 38 53.52 -25.93 7.49
C VAL A 38 54.61 -25.24 8.30
N ASP A 39 54.39 -24.02 8.77
CA ASP A 39 55.37 -23.26 9.55
C ASP A 39 55.70 -23.99 10.87
N SER A 40 54.71 -24.53 11.56
CA SER A 40 54.89 -25.34 12.78
C SER A 40 55.68 -26.62 12.50
N PHE A 41 55.39 -27.30 11.40
CA PHE A 41 56.14 -28.49 10.97
C PHE A 41 57.61 -28.16 10.69
N LEU A 42 57.89 -27.06 9.98
CA LEU A 42 59.26 -26.61 9.72
C LEU A 42 60.01 -26.28 11.01
N GLU A 43 59.37 -25.63 11.98
CA GLU A 43 59.98 -25.34 13.27
C GLU A 43 60.31 -26.60 14.07
N GLN A 44 59.37 -27.54 14.18
CA GLN A 44 59.58 -28.81 14.87
C GLN A 44 60.74 -29.59 14.23
N ARG A 45 60.78 -29.62 12.89
CA ARG A 45 61.86 -30.26 12.14
C ARG A 45 63.20 -29.58 12.39
N ALA A 46 63.24 -28.24 12.37
CA ALA A 46 64.44 -27.47 12.64
C ALA A 46 64.96 -27.68 14.08
N VAL A 47 64.06 -27.78 15.07
CA VAL A 47 64.42 -28.07 16.46
C VAL A 47 65.01 -29.48 16.61
N ALA A 48 64.37 -30.49 16.01
CA ALA A 48 64.85 -31.87 16.04
C ALA A 48 66.26 -31.99 15.43
N VAL A 49 66.47 -31.33 14.28
CA VAL A 49 67.76 -31.27 13.60
C VAL A 49 68.82 -30.54 14.43
N ASN A 50 68.49 -29.36 14.99
CA ASN A 50 69.42 -28.58 15.80
C ASN A 50 69.81 -29.32 17.10
N MET A 51 68.89 -30.05 17.73
CA MET A 51 69.22 -30.88 18.89
C MET A 51 70.20 -32.01 18.52
N ALA A 52 70.00 -32.67 17.38
CA ALA A 52 70.92 -33.69 16.89
C ALA A 52 72.34 -33.14 16.59
N LEU A 53 72.45 -31.86 16.20
CA LEU A 53 73.72 -31.18 15.98
C LEU A 53 74.45 -30.82 17.28
N ILE A 54 73.73 -30.46 18.34
CA ILE A 54 74.33 -30.07 19.63
C ILE A 54 74.83 -31.29 20.42
N ASP A 55 74.07 -32.39 20.40
CA ASP A 55 74.36 -33.58 21.21
C ASP A 55 75.65 -34.31 20.78
N ARG A 56 76.14 -34.06 19.57
CA ARG A 56 77.34 -34.72 19.04
C ARG A 56 78.34 -33.69 18.51
N LYS A 57 79.54 -33.67 19.09
CA LYS A 57 80.69 -32.88 18.59
C LYS A 57 81.24 -33.52 17.30
N VAL A 58 80.54 -33.41 16.16
CA VAL A 58 80.81 -34.26 14.99
C VAL A 58 81.66 -33.58 13.91
N ASP A 59 82.56 -34.37 13.32
CA ASP A 59 83.33 -34.10 12.10
C ASP A 59 82.46 -34.19 10.82
N LYS A 60 82.81 -33.46 9.75
CA LYS A 60 81.98 -33.27 8.53
C LYS A 60 81.59 -34.60 7.86
N ASN A 61 82.46 -35.61 7.89
CA ASN A 61 82.24 -36.90 7.23
C ASN A 61 81.31 -37.84 8.01
N THR A 62 81.37 -37.84 9.34
CA THR A 62 80.48 -38.63 10.21
C THR A 62 79.07 -38.03 10.28
N LEU A 63 78.94 -36.70 10.13
CA LEU A 63 77.65 -36.03 9.99
C LEU A 63 76.89 -36.52 8.74
N ARG A 64 77.53 -36.53 7.57
CA ARG A 64 76.86 -36.95 6.33
C ARG A 64 76.28 -38.37 6.44
N ALA A 65 77.09 -39.35 6.85
CA ALA A 65 76.65 -40.74 6.97
C ALA A 65 75.50 -40.92 7.99
N PHE A 66 75.60 -40.30 9.17
CA PHE A 66 74.58 -40.41 10.22
C PHE A 66 73.24 -39.75 9.85
N TRP A 67 73.30 -38.61 9.15
CA TRP A 67 72.12 -37.88 8.71
C TRP A 67 71.34 -38.65 7.63
N PHE A 68 72.05 -39.31 6.72
CA PHE A 68 71.44 -40.17 5.68
C PHE A 68 70.63 -41.32 6.30
N ASP A 69 71.15 -41.99 7.34
CA ASP A 69 70.48 -43.16 7.93
C ASP A 69 69.29 -42.80 8.84
N ASN A 70 69.38 -41.73 9.64
CA ASN A 70 68.42 -41.49 10.73
C ASN A 70 67.41 -40.34 10.52
N TYR A 71 67.68 -39.37 9.65
CA TYR A 71 66.84 -38.17 9.53
C TYR A 71 66.46 -37.83 8.08
N LEU A 72 67.34 -38.05 7.10
CA LEU A 72 67.11 -37.73 5.68
C LEU A 72 66.35 -38.84 4.91
N SER A 73 66.06 -39.95 5.58
CA SER A 73 65.33 -41.11 5.04
C SER A 73 63.81 -40.87 4.91
N GLN A 74 63.29 -39.75 5.40
CA GLN A 74 61.93 -39.26 5.09
C GLN A 74 62.02 -38.01 4.20
N PRO A 75 61.57 -38.06 2.93
CA PRO A 75 61.70 -36.97 1.95
C PRO A 75 60.71 -35.80 2.16
N ASP A 76 60.03 -35.75 3.30
CA ASP A 76 58.91 -34.83 3.56
C ASP A 76 59.34 -33.36 3.72
N ALA A 77 60.65 -33.11 3.85
CA ALA A 77 61.24 -31.77 3.89
C ALA A 77 62.67 -31.75 3.31
N ALA A 78 62.97 -30.75 2.49
CA ALA A 78 64.31 -30.39 2.11
C ALA A 78 65.05 -29.78 3.31
N THR A 79 66.29 -30.19 3.54
CA THR A 79 67.13 -29.73 4.64
C THR A 79 68.52 -29.40 4.12
N GLN A 80 68.99 -28.19 4.41
CA GLN A 80 70.30 -27.69 4.00
C GLN A 80 70.99 -27.01 5.17
N LEU A 81 72.27 -27.32 5.39
CA LEU A 81 73.08 -26.78 6.49
C LEU A 81 74.26 -26.01 5.90
N LEU A 82 74.43 -24.75 6.32
CA LEU A 82 75.57 -23.90 6.02
C LEU A 82 76.48 -23.79 7.24
N ASP A 83 77.79 -23.73 7.01
CA ASP A 83 78.75 -23.40 8.06
C ASP A 83 78.81 -21.89 8.36
N GLY A 84 79.59 -21.51 9.37
CA GLY A 84 79.80 -20.10 9.74
C GLY A 84 80.54 -19.25 8.71
N LYS A 85 80.98 -19.83 7.59
CA LYS A 85 81.55 -19.11 6.43
C LYS A 85 80.56 -18.98 5.27
N GLY A 86 79.37 -19.58 5.40
CA GLY A 86 78.35 -19.60 4.36
C GLY A 86 78.50 -20.74 3.35
N GLU A 87 79.40 -21.70 3.59
CA GLU A 87 79.57 -22.86 2.70
C GLU A 87 78.55 -23.96 3.03
N ILE A 88 77.99 -24.60 1.99
CA ILE A 88 77.03 -25.70 2.15
C ILE A 88 77.77 -26.93 2.69
N ILE A 89 77.46 -27.34 3.92
CA ILE A 89 77.94 -28.59 4.51
C ILE A 89 77.15 -29.78 3.97
N LEU A 90 75.83 -29.62 3.92
CA LEU A 90 74.86 -30.67 3.60
C LEU A 90 73.65 -30.06 2.90
N SER A 91 73.12 -30.75 1.89
CA SER A 91 71.85 -30.43 1.27
C SER A 91 71.14 -31.70 0.78
N TRP A 92 69.87 -31.87 1.10
CA TRP A 92 69.07 -33.02 0.71
C TRP A 92 67.56 -32.76 0.83
N PRO A 93 66.69 -33.31 -0.05
CA PRO A 93 67.03 -33.98 -1.30
C PRO A 93 67.36 -32.99 -2.43
N ILE A 94 67.18 -31.69 -2.18
CA ILE A 94 67.39 -30.61 -3.17
C ILE A 94 68.17 -29.46 -2.54
N GLU A 95 68.97 -28.78 -3.37
CA GLU A 95 69.64 -27.54 -2.98
C GLU A 95 68.66 -26.38 -2.91
N ILE A 96 68.57 -25.77 -1.72
CA ILE A 96 67.75 -24.58 -1.48
C ILE A 96 68.59 -23.36 -1.86
N PRO A 97 68.14 -22.53 -2.82
CA PRO A 97 68.85 -21.31 -3.21
C PRO A 97 69.06 -20.40 -2.00
N ILE A 98 70.30 -19.99 -1.73
CA ILE A 98 70.68 -19.19 -0.57
C ILE A 98 70.52 -17.70 -0.92
N ASP A 99 69.80 -16.95 -0.10
CA ASP A 99 69.65 -15.50 -0.27
C ASP A 99 70.71 -14.71 0.56
N PRO A 100 70.97 -13.42 0.26
CA PRO A 100 71.96 -12.64 1.02
C PRO A 100 71.68 -12.51 2.52
N ILE A 101 70.40 -12.61 2.94
CA ILE A 101 70.00 -12.54 4.34
C ILE A 101 70.32 -13.86 5.05
N ASP A 102 70.16 -15.00 4.36
CA ASP A 102 70.60 -16.31 4.86
C ASP A 102 72.10 -16.30 5.16
N LEU A 103 72.91 -15.73 4.26
CA LEU A 103 74.36 -15.60 4.47
C LEU A 103 74.70 -14.70 5.66
N GLU A 104 73.96 -13.59 5.85
CA GLU A 104 74.11 -12.73 7.03
C GLU A 104 73.82 -13.49 8.33
N ILE A 105 72.75 -14.31 8.34
CA ILE A 105 72.40 -15.13 9.51
C ILE A 105 73.45 -16.22 9.76
N ALA A 106 73.97 -16.85 8.70
CA ALA A 106 74.98 -17.92 8.82
C ALA A 106 76.33 -17.43 9.37
N THR A 107 76.79 -16.26 8.92
CA THR A 107 78.16 -15.76 9.16
C THR A 107 78.33 -14.94 10.44
N ARG A 108 77.23 -14.58 11.12
CA ARG A 108 77.25 -13.66 12.27
C ARG A 108 77.99 -14.18 13.51
N GLY A 109 78.21 -15.50 13.60
CA GLY A 109 78.84 -16.15 14.76
C GLY A 109 77.90 -16.19 15.99
N GLY A 110 77.70 -17.38 16.55
CA GLY A 110 76.68 -17.66 17.57
C GLY A 110 76.76 -16.77 18.81
N GLY A 111 75.91 -15.75 18.88
CA GLY A 111 75.79 -14.85 20.02
C GLY A 111 74.89 -15.43 21.13
N LYS A 112 74.99 -14.87 22.35
CA LYS A 112 74.16 -15.24 23.52
C LYS A 112 72.66 -14.87 23.41
N THR A 113 72.22 -14.30 22.29
CA THR A 113 70.83 -13.89 22.01
C THR A 113 69.96 -15.03 21.45
N GLN A 114 68.64 -14.84 21.41
CA GLN A 114 67.70 -15.79 20.78
C GLN A 114 68.11 -16.02 19.31
N PRO A 115 68.10 -17.28 18.83
CA PRO A 115 68.48 -17.61 17.45
C PRO A 115 67.56 -16.89 16.46
N ARG A 116 68.13 -16.25 15.45
CA ARG A 116 67.32 -15.62 14.38
C ARG A 116 66.64 -16.70 13.55
N GLN A 117 65.36 -16.49 13.24
CA GLN A 117 64.62 -17.33 12.32
C GLN A 117 63.75 -16.51 11.37
N ARG A 118 63.53 -17.01 10.15
CA ARG A 118 62.70 -16.38 9.11
C ARG A 118 62.03 -17.42 8.24
N PHE A 119 60.76 -17.19 7.92
CA PHE A 119 60.06 -17.96 6.90
C PHE A 119 60.04 -17.23 5.56
N THR A 120 60.25 -17.96 4.47
CA THR A 120 60.25 -17.44 3.11
C THR A 120 59.54 -18.38 2.15
N ASP A 121 58.91 -17.82 1.13
CA ASP A 121 58.34 -18.60 0.02
C ASP A 121 59.41 -18.59 -1.10
N ARG A 122 59.82 -19.77 -1.58
CA ARG A 122 60.85 -19.94 -2.63
C ARG A 122 60.33 -20.84 -3.74
N ASN A 123 60.66 -20.53 -4.99
CA ASN A 123 60.38 -21.43 -6.11
C ASN A 123 61.66 -22.19 -6.47
N ILE A 124 61.66 -23.51 -6.31
CA ILE A 124 62.80 -24.38 -6.55
C ILE A 124 62.40 -25.39 -7.61
N ASN A 125 63.07 -25.36 -8.77
CA ASN A 125 62.77 -26.23 -9.92
C ASN A 125 61.29 -26.19 -10.35
N GLY A 126 60.66 -25.02 -10.30
CA GLY A 126 59.25 -24.82 -10.68
C GLY A 126 58.23 -25.25 -9.61
N THR A 127 58.70 -25.72 -8.45
CA THR A 127 57.87 -26.10 -7.31
C THR A 127 57.95 -25.04 -6.22
N HIS A 128 56.81 -24.68 -5.65
CA HIS A 128 56.71 -23.68 -4.59
C HIS A 128 57.00 -24.31 -3.22
N TYR A 129 57.97 -23.75 -2.49
CA TYR A 129 58.41 -24.20 -1.17
C TYR A 129 58.21 -23.12 -0.12
N ARG A 130 57.82 -23.54 1.08
CA ARG A 130 57.96 -22.73 2.30
C ARG A 130 59.27 -23.13 2.97
N VAL A 131 60.17 -22.16 3.20
CA VAL A 131 61.50 -22.37 3.76
C VAL A 131 61.66 -21.61 5.07
N LEU A 132 62.06 -22.32 6.12
CA LEU A 132 62.50 -21.77 7.40
C LEU A 132 64.02 -21.70 7.41
N SER A 133 64.57 -20.50 7.51
CA SER A 133 65.99 -20.24 7.79
C SER A 133 66.15 -20.02 9.29
N LYS A 134 66.93 -20.85 9.98
CA LYS A 134 67.15 -20.78 11.44
C LYS A 134 68.61 -20.93 11.81
N GLU A 135 69.11 -20.02 12.64
CA GLU A 135 70.48 -20.06 13.18
C GLU A 135 70.70 -21.29 14.08
N VAL A 136 71.87 -21.94 13.95
CA VAL A 136 72.24 -23.18 14.64
C VAL A 136 73.52 -23.00 15.46
N ARG A 137 73.65 -23.72 16.59
CA ARG A 137 74.88 -23.71 17.42
C ARG A 137 75.77 -24.93 17.12
N PRO A 138 77.12 -24.81 17.14
CA PRO A 138 77.93 -23.66 17.59
C PRO A 138 78.11 -22.52 16.58
N GLY A 139 77.60 -22.64 15.35
CA GLY A 139 77.53 -21.58 14.35
C GLY A 139 77.13 -22.12 12.98
N GLY A 140 76.43 -21.31 12.18
CA GLY A 140 75.92 -21.69 10.86
C GLY A 140 74.39 -21.49 10.74
N LEU A 141 73.84 -21.89 9.60
CA LEU A 141 72.42 -21.74 9.28
C LEU A 141 71.80 -23.06 8.82
N LEU A 142 70.65 -23.41 9.37
CA LEU A 142 69.80 -24.49 8.89
C LEU A 142 68.65 -23.90 8.06
N LEU A 143 68.51 -24.38 6.83
CA LEU A 143 67.32 -24.18 6.02
C LEU A 143 66.52 -25.47 5.99
N VAL A 144 65.23 -25.38 6.32
CA VAL A 144 64.27 -26.46 6.16
C VAL A 144 63.16 -26.00 5.23
N GLY A 145 62.93 -26.70 4.13
CA GLY A 145 61.94 -26.38 3.12
C GLY A 145 60.88 -27.46 2.97
N ARG A 146 59.61 -27.10 2.90
CA ARG A 146 58.51 -28.03 2.59
C ARG A 146 57.81 -27.62 1.30
N ASN A 147 57.51 -28.62 0.47
CA ASN A 147 56.76 -28.44 -0.77
C ASN A 147 55.33 -27.98 -0.45
N LEU A 148 54.90 -26.88 -1.06
CA LEU A 148 53.55 -26.32 -0.92
C LEU A 148 52.57 -26.80 -1.98
N SER A 149 52.95 -27.67 -2.93
CA SER A 149 52.06 -28.14 -4.00
C SER A 149 50.75 -28.72 -3.49
N GLU A 150 50.76 -29.51 -2.41
CA GLU A 150 49.53 -30.05 -1.81
C GLU A 150 48.65 -28.94 -1.20
N VAL A 151 49.28 -27.97 -0.51
CA VAL A 151 48.60 -26.81 0.08
C VAL A 151 48.02 -25.91 -1.00
N ASP A 152 48.79 -25.62 -2.05
CA ASP A 152 48.38 -24.79 -3.18
C ASP A 152 47.26 -25.47 -3.98
N ALA A 153 47.33 -26.80 -4.17
CA ALA A 153 46.25 -27.58 -4.78
C ALA A 153 44.98 -27.58 -3.90
N ALA A 154 45.11 -27.75 -2.59
CA ALA A 154 43.99 -27.68 -1.65
C ALA A 154 43.33 -26.29 -1.67
N LEU A 155 44.12 -25.22 -1.62
CA LEU A 155 43.64 -23.84 -1.72
C LEU A 155 42.98 -23.57 -3.08
N GLY A 156 43.54 -24.09 -4.18
CA GLY A 156 42.92 -24.03 -5.51
C GLY A 156 41.56 -24.71 -5.54
N GLY A 157 41.45 -25.90 -4.93
CA GLY A 157 40.19 -26.61 -4.76
C GLY A 157 39.15 -25.84 -3.95
N ILE A 158 39.56 -25.25 -2.82
CA ILE A 158 38.71 -24.39 -1.99
C ILE A 158 38.23 -23.18 -2.80
N LYS A 159 39.14 -22.48 -3.50
CA LYS A 159 38.81 -21.34 -4.35
C LYS A 159 37.78 -21.71 -5.42
N ASN A 160 37.99 -22.82 -6.13
CA ASN A 160 37.06 -23.25 -7.18
C ASN A 160 35.68 -23.62 -6.62
N ARG A 161 35.62 -24.31 -5.47
CA ARG A 161 34.34 -24.61 -4.80
C ARG A 161 33.62 -23.33 -4.38
N ILE A 162 34.32 -22.36 -3.81
CA ILE A 162 33.75 -21.05 -3.44
C ILE A 162 33.19 -20.35 -4.68
N LEU A 163 33.91 -20.34 -5.80
CA LEU A 163 33.43 -19.72 -7.05
C LEU A 163 32.19 -20.42 -7.62
N ILE A 164 32.18 -21.76 -7.65
CA ILE A 164 31.05 -22.55 -8.17
C ILE A 164 29.81 -22.37 -7.29
N PHE A 165 29.93 -22.62 -5.98
CA PHE A 165 28.79 -22.50 -5.06
C PHE A 165 28.35 -21.05 -4.86
N GLY A 166 29.30 -20.11 -4.78
CA GLY A 166 29.00 -18.69 -4.67
C GLY A 166 28.29 -18.14 -5.91
N GLY A 167 28.82 -18.44 -7.11
CA GLY A 167 28.18 -18.05 -8.37
C GLY A 167 26.81 -18.69 -8.56
N GLY A 168 26.70 -20.00 -8.28
CA GLY A 168 25.43 -20.72 -8.33
C GLY A 168 24.40 -20.15 -7.34
N GLY A 169 24.81 -19.82 -6.12
CA GLY A 169 23.97 -19.18 -5.11
C GLY A 169 23.45 -17.82 -5.57
N ILE A 170 24.30 -16.97 -6.13
CA ILE A 170 23.91 -15.65 -6.66
C ILE A 170 22.88 -15.81 -7.79
N LEU A 171 23.11 -16.73 -8.74
CA LEU A 171 22.18 -17.01 -9.83
C LEU A 171 20.83 -17.51 -9.32
N LEU A 172 20.84 -18.47 -8.40
CA LEU A 172 19.62 -19.03 -7.81
C LEU A 172 18.83 -17.96 -7.05
N SER A 173 19.50 -17.19 -6.19
CA SER A 173 18.86 -16.08 -5.46
C SER A 173 18.29 -15.03 -6.40
N SER A 174 18.99 -14.72 -7.50
CA SER A 174 18.49 -13.78 -8.51
C SER A 174 17.23 -14.30 -9.22
N ALA A 175 17.20 -15.60 -9.55
CA ALA A 175 16.02 -16.25 -10.15
C ALA A 175 14.82 -16.25 -9.19
N VAL A 176 15.04 -16.60 -7.92
CA VAL A 176 14.00 -16.55 -6.87
C VAL A 176 13.50 -15.12 -6.68
N ALA A 177 14.41 -14.14 -6.55
CA ALA A 177 14.04 -12.73 -6.41
C ALA A 177 13.21 -12.22 -7.59
N TRP A 178 13.57 -12.62 -8.81
CA TRP A 178 12.80 -12.29 -10.02
C TRP A 178 11.39 -12.88 -9.97
N LEU A 179 11.26 -14.15 -9.58
CA LEU A 179 9.98 -14.85 -9.50
C LEU A 179 9.06 -14.19 -8.46
N PHE A 180 9.58 -13.92 -7.25
CA PHE A 180 8.86 -13.19 -6.21
C PHE A 180 8.46 -11.79 -6.67
N ALA A 181 9.40 -10.99 -7.18
CA ALA A 181 9.10 -9.65 -7.69
C ALA A 181 8.04 -9.68 -8.82
N SER A 182 8.04 -10.72 -9.64
CA SER A 182 7.04 -10.90 -10.69
C SER A 182 5.65 -11.21 -10.13
N ARG A 183 5.55 -12.03 -9.07
CA ARG A 183 4.27 -12.40 -8.44
C ARG A 183 3.64 -11.22 -7.70
N PHE A 184 4.41 -10.51 -6.88
CA PHE A 184 3.92 -9.44 -6.00
C PHE A 184 3.69 -8.11 -6.73
N THR A 185 4.53 -7.74 -7.69
CA THR A 185 4.37 -6.44 -8.37
C THR A 185 3.33 -6.47 -9.50
N ARG A 186 2.96 -7.64 -10.02
CA ARG A 186 1.96 -7.76 -11.12
C ARG A 186 0.58 -7.18 -10.74
N PRO A 187 -0.03 -7.54 -9.59
CA PRO A 187 -1.32 -7.00 -9.18
C PRO A 187 -1.30 -5.48 -8.96
N VAL A 188 -0.26 -4.97 -8.28
CA VAL A 188 -0.13 -3.52 -8.01
C VAL A 188 -0.09 -2.72 -9.32
N VAL A 189 0.69 -3.16 -10.31
CA VAL A 189 0.74 -2.50 -11.61
C VAL A 189 -0.60 -2.56 -12.35
N ARG A 190 -1.39 -3.64 -12.17
CA ARG A 190 -2.74 -3.73 -12.74
C ARG A 190 -3.68 -2.72 -12.07
N LEU A 191 -3.67 -2.62 -10.74
CA LEU A 191 -4.45 -1.62 -9.99
C LEU A 191 -4.09 -0.19 -10.42
N THR A 192 -2.80 0.14 -10.51
CA THR A 192 -2.36 1.47 -10.96
C THR A 192 -2.86 1.78 -12.38
N LYS A 193 -2.76 0.82 -13.30
CA LYS A 193 -3.25 1.01 -14.68
C LYS A 193 -4.78 1.16 -14.75
N ALA A 194 -5.51 0.43 -13.92
CA ALA A 194 -6.96 0.56 -13.84
C ALA A 194 -7.33 1.96 -13.32
N ALA A 195 -6.68 2.43 -12.26
CA ALA A 195 -6.87 3.79 -11.74
C ALA A 195 -6.52 4.88 -12.78
N GLU A 196 -5.40 4.74 -13.48
CA GLU A 196 -5.02 5.65 -14.59
C GLU A 196 -6.07 5.65 -15.70
N LYS A 197 -6.59 4.47 -16.07
CA LYS A 197 -7.63 4.34 -17.09
C LYS A 197 -8.92 5.03 -16.66
N VAL A 198 -9.37 4.80 -15.41
CA VAL A 198 -10.55 5.49 -14.85
C VAL A 198 -10.34 7.00 -14.86
N ALA A 199 -9.17 7.48 -14.44
CA ALA A 199 -8.87 8.91 -14.43
C ALA A 199 -8.90 9.55 -15.83
N GLN A 200 -8.45 8.84 -16.86
CA GLN A 200 -8.44 9.34 -18.24
C GLN A 200 -9.78 9.23 -18.96
N THR A 201 -10.48 8.10 -18.77
CA THR A 201 -11.68 7.78 -19.53
C THR A 201 -12.97 8.18 -18.81
N GLN A 202 -12.91 8.43 -17.50
CA GLN A 202 -14.05 8.56 -16.61
C GLN A 202 -15.04 7.38 -16.68
N ASP A 203 -14.56 6.24 -17.17
CA ASP A 203 -15.30 4.99 -17.23
C ASP A 203 -15.15 4.28 -15.89
N LEU A 204 -16.26 4.23 -15.13
CA LEU A 204 -16.32 3.71 -13.78
C LEU A 204 -16.74 2.24 -13.72
N VAL A 205 -16.98 1.60 -14.88
CA VAL A 205 -17.47 0.20 -14.99
C VAL A 205 -16.32 -0.82 -15.08
N ALA A 206 -15.07 -0.34 -15.05
CA ALA A 206 -13.90 -1.19 -15.14
C ALA A 206 -13.65 -1.96 -13.83
N PHE A 207 -14.41 -3.04 -13.61
CA PHE A 207 -14.13 -4.00 -12.54
C PHE A 207 -12.70 -4.50 -12.64
N ILE A 208 -11.97 -4.37 -11.54
CA ILE A 208 -10.62 -4.92 -11.43
C ILE A 208 -10.75 -6.39 -11.03
N ASP A 209 -10.36 -7.28 -11.94
CA ASP A 209 -10.36 -8.73 -11.72
C ASP A 209 -9.47 -9.10 -10.53
N VAL A 210 -10.13 -9.55 -9.46
CA VAL A 210 -9.52 -10.00 -8.21
C VAL A 210 -9.09 -11.45 -8.43
N GLY A 211 -7.95 -11.65 -9.08
CA GLY A 211 -7.44 -13.00 -9.33
C GLY A 211 -7.13 -13.78 -8.04
N GLU A 212 -6.85 -15.08 -8.18
CA GLU A 212 -6.46 -15.94 -7.05
C GLU A 212 -5.05 -15.55 -6.51
N GLY A 213 -5.00 -15.02 -5.27
CA GLY A 213 -3.77 -14.48 -4.67
C GLY A 213 -3.95 -13.93 -3.24
N ASP A 214 -2.86 -13.35 -2.71
CA ASP A 214 -2.73 -12.89 -1.32
C ASP A 214 -3.90 -12.00 -0.86
N SER A 215 -4.39 -12.27 0.35
CA SER A 215 -5.60 -11.65 0.93
C SER A 215 -5.57 -10.13 0.96
N GLU A 216 -4.41 -9.53 1.21
CA GLU A 216 -4.25 -8.09 1.43
C GLU A 216 -4.38 -7.31 0.12
N ILE A 217 -3.84 -7.85 -0.97
CA ILE A 217 -3.96 -7.23 -2.29
C ILE A 217 -5.38 -7.38 -2.82
N ASN A 218 -6.02 -8.50 -2.53
CA ASN A 218 -7.41 -8.74 -2.90
C ASN A 218 -8.36 -7.82 -2.12
N CYS A 219 -8.12 -7.61 -0.82
CA CYS A 219 -8.85 -6.64 0.00
C CYS A 219 -8.71 -5.19 -0.55
N LEU A 220 -7.50 -4.82 -1.01
CA LEU A 220 -7.29 -3.51 -1.65
C LEU A 220 -8.05 -3.40 -2.98
N ALA A 221 -8.03 -4.44 -3.81
CA ALA A 221 -8.77 -4.46 -5.08
C ALA A 221 -10.29 -4.37 -4.86
N GLU A 222 -10.80 -5.07 -3.85
CA GLU A 222 -12.22 -5.03 -3.45
C GLU A 222 -12.62 -3.64 -2.94
N SER A 223 -11.81 -3.04 -2.05
CA SER A 223 -12.03 -1.67 -1.57
C SER A 223 -12.04 -0.66 -2.72
N PHE A 224 -11.19 -0.86 -3.73
CA PHE A 224 -11.15 -0.02 -4.92
C PHE A 224 -12.41 -0.19 -5.78
N ASN A 225 -12.88 -1.44 -5.98
CA ASN A 225 -14.12 -1.71 -6.71
C ASN A 225 -15.34 -1.09 -6.02
N ILE A 226 -15.44 -1.18 -4.68
CA ILE A 226 -16.51 -0.52 -3.90
C ILE A 226 -16.49 1.00 -4.11
N MET A 227 -15.30 1.63 -4.10
CA MET A 227 -15.15 3.06 -4.37
C MET A 227 -15.59 3.42 -5.79
N LEU A 228 -15.22 2.62 -6.79
CA LEU A 228 -15.63 2.85 -8.19
C LEU A 228 -17.16 2.74 -8.36
N GLU A 229 -17.79 1.75 -7.71
CA GLU A 229 -19.24 1.56 -7.74
C GLU A 229 -19.99 2.73 -7.08
N ALA A 230 -19.51 3.18 -5.92
CA ALA A 230 -20.07 4.36 -5.25
C ALA A 230 -19.96 5.62 -6.12
N LEU A 231 -18.80 5.82 -6.78
CA LEU A 231 -18.59 6.95 -7.68
C LEU A 231 -19.44 6.85 -8.95
N ALA A 232 -19.61 5.65 -9.51
CA ALA A 232 -20.49 5.40 -10.66
C ALA A 232 -21.94 5.76 -10.35
N THR A 233 -22.41 5.29 -9.18
CA THR A 233 -23.76 5.58 -8.68
C THR A 233 -23.97 7.08 -8.48
N SER A 234 -23.00 7.77 -7.87
CA SER A 234 -23.08 9.22 -7.66
C SER A 234 -23.13 9.99 -8.98
N LYS A 235 -22.30 9.62 -9.96
CA LYS A 235 -22.28 10.27 -11.28
C LYS A 235 -23.59 10.03 -12.05
N ASP A 236 -24.16 8.83 -11.98
CA ASP A 236 -25.44 8.53 -12.63
C ASP A 236 -26.59 9.34 -12.01
N GLN A 237 -26.62 9.45 -10.67
CA GLN A 237 -27.59 10.28 -9.95
C GLN A 237 -27.50 11.76 -10.35
N GLN A 238 -26.28 12.32 -10.44
CA GLN A 238 -26.08 13.70 -10.91
C GLN A 238 -26.56 13.89 -12.35
N ARG A 239 -26.28 12.93 -13.24
CA ARG A 239 -26.71 13.00 -14.63
C ARG A 239 -28.24 13.00 -14.74
N ARG A 240 -28.92 12.07 -14.07
CA ARG A 240 -30.38 12.00 -14.05
C ARG A 240 -30.99 13.29 -13.53
N LEU A 241 -30.41 13.87 -12.46
CA LEU A 241 -30.87 15.15 -11.94
C LEU A 241 -30.81 16.27 -13.00
N VAL A 242 -29.71 16.36 -13.76
CA VAL A 242 -29.57 17.38 -14.82
C VAL A 242 -30.56 17.13 -15.96
N GLU A 243 -30.76 15.87 -16.35
CA GLU A 243 -31.71 15.49 -17.40
C GLU A 243 -33.15 15.85 -16.97
N ASP A 244 -33.57 15.45 -15.77
CA ASP A 244 -34.89 15.73 -15.20
C ASP A 244 -35.14 17.25 -15.05
N ALA A 245 -34.17 17.97 -14.49
CA ALA A 245 -34.23 19.43 -14.36
C ALA A 245 -34.40 20.12 -15.72
N SER A 246 -33.68 19.65 -16.74
CA SER A 246 -33.77 20.20 -18.10
C SER A 246 -35.14 19.97 -18.72
N HIS A 247 -35.80 18.86 -18.41
CA HIS A 247 -37.15 18.56 -18.88
C HIS A 247 -38.19 19.42 -18.17
N GLU A 248 -38.16 19.48 -16.84
CA GLU A 248 -39.13 20.22 -16.02
C GLU A 248 -39.05 21.73 -16.23
N LEU A 249 -37.85 22.30 -16.47
CA LEU A 249 -37.70 23.73 -16.77
C LEU A 249 -38.18 24.10 -18.18
N ARG A 250 -38.15 23.17 -19.15
CA ARG A 250 -38.51 23.45 -20.55
C ARG A 250 -39.99 23.74 -20.72
N THR A 251 -40.85 23.07 -19.96
CA THR A 251 -42.31 23.20 -20.03
C THR A 251 -42.79 24.62 -19.68
N PRO A 252 -42.52 25.17 -18.49
CA PRO A 252 -42.92 26.54 -18.14
C PRO A 252 -42.19 27.57 -19.02
N LEU A 253 -40.93 27.34 -19.41
CA LEU A 253 -40.25 28.27 -20.32
C LEU A 253 -40.93 28.36 -21.70
N THR A 254 -41.44 27.23 -22.21
CA THR A 254 -42.11 27.17 -23.52
C THR A 254 -43.47 27.85 -23.47
N SER A 255 -44.22 27.63 -22.39
CA SER A 255 -45.54 28.22 -22.22
C SER A 255 -45.45 29.74 -21.95
N LEU A 256 -44.51 30.18 -21.13
CA LEU A 256 -44.21 31.59 -20.91
C LEU A 256 -43.81 32.29 -22.21
N ARG A 257 -42.99 31.64 -23.04
CA ARG A 257 -42.67 32.16 -24.39
C ARG A 257 -43.91 32.28 -25.25
N THR A 258 -44.80 31.27 -25.22
CA THR A 258 -46.05 31.27 -25.99
C THR A 258 -46.98 32.40 -25.56
N ASN A 259 -47.14 32.61 -24.25
CA ASN A 259 -47.94 33.70 -23.69
C ASN A 259 -47.41 35.07 -24.13
N ILE A 260 -46.09 35.29 -24.09
CA ILE A 260 -45.45 36.51 -24.58
C ILE A 260 -45.64 36.68 -26.10
N GLU A 261 -45.49 35.60 -26.89
CA GLU A 261 -45.69 35.64 -28.35
C GLU A 261 -47.14 36.01 -28.72
N VAL A 262 -48.13 35.51 -27.98
CA VAL A 262 -49.54 35.86 -28.16
C VAL A 262 -49.79 37.35 -27.86
N LEU A 263 -49.25 37.85 -26.74
CA LEU A 263 -49.36 39.27 -26.38
C LEU A 263 -48.73 40.19 -27.43
N LEU A 264 -47.60 39.79 -28.01
CA LEU A 264 -46.91 40.57 -29.05
C LEU A 264 -47.65 40.58 -30.40
N ARG A 265 -48.35 39.48 -30.75
CA ARG A 265 -49.08 39.37 -32.02
C ARG A 265 -50.45 40.03 -32.03
N ALA A 266 -51.05 40.29 -30.87
CA ALA A 266 -52.39 40.88 -30.74
C ALA A 266 -52.38 42.18 -29.91
N PRO A 267 -51.82 43.28 -30.43
CA PRO A 267 -51.72 44.55 -29.70
C PRO A 267 -53.07 45.23 -29.42
N THR A 268 -54.16 44.81 -30.08
CA THR A 268 -55.53 45.27 -29.87
C THR A 268 -56.40 44.18 -29.20
N MET A 269 -55.80 43.33 -28.36
CA MET A 269 -56.53 42.32 -27.57
C MET A 269 -57.44 42.97 -26.54
N GLU A 270 -58.58 42.33 -26.24
CA GLU A 270 -59.49 42.77 -25.18
C GLU A 270 -58.79 42.80 -23.81
N PRO A 271 -59.00 43.83 -22.98
CA PRO A 271 -58.28 44.01 -21.71
C PRO A 271 -58.40 42.83 -20.74
N THR A 272 -59.54 42.16 -20.73
CA THR A 272 -59.79 40.98 -19.88
C THR A 272 -58.94 39.79 -20.30
N GLN A 273 -58.85 39.53 -21.60
CA GLN A 273 -58.08 38.44 -22.18
C GLN A 273 -56.56 38.67 -22.03
N GLN A 274 -56.13 39.93 -22.14
CA GLN A 274 -54.76 40.34 -21.86
C GLN A 274 -54.39 40.12 -20.38
N ALA A 275 -55.29 40.43 -19.47
CA ALA A 275 -55.09 40.22 -18.04
C ALA A 275 -54.96 38.73 -17.67
N GLU A 276 -55.74 37.85 -18.31
CA GLU A 276 -55.63 36.40 -18.13
C GLU A 276 -54.25 35.87 -18.57
N ILE A 277 -53.77 36.23 -19.76
CA ILE A 277 -52.46 35.77 -20.26
C ILE A 277 -51.30 36.29 -19.38
N LEU A 278 -51.40 37.52 -18.89
CA LEU A 278 -50.42 38.08 -17.95
C LEU A 278 -50.44 37.37 -16.59
N ALA A 279 -51.63 36.97 -16.11
CA ALA A 279 -51.75 36.19 -14.88
C ALA A 279 -51.15 34.79 -15.05
N ASP A 280 -51.39 34.12 -16.18
CA ASP A 280 -50.79 32.83 -16.51
C ASP A 280 -49.26 32.93 -16.59
N ALA A 281 -48.74 33.93 -17.30
CA ALA A 281 -47.29 34.18 -17.37
C ALA A 281 -46.68 34.46 -15.99
N LYS A 282 -47.38 35.18 -15.11
CA LYS A 282 -46.94 35.41 -13.73
C LYS A 282 -46.87 34.10 -12.94
N SER A 283 -47.90 33.26 -13.04
CA SER A 283 -47.95 31.95 -12.38
C SER A 283 -46.79 31.06 -12.82
N GLU A 284 -46.44 31.07 -14.10
CA GLU A 284 -45.31 30.28 -14.59
C GLU A 284 -43.95 30.78 -14.13
N ILE A 285 -43.76 32.10 -13.96
CA ILE A 285 -42.54 32.66 -13.36
C ILE A 285 -42.41 32.22 -11.90
N GLU A 286 -43.52 32.24 -11.16
CA GLU A 286 -43.55 31.78 -9.77
C GLU A 286 -43.22 30.27 -9.67
N GLU A 287 -43.77 29.45 -10.57
CA GLU A 287 -43.47 28.01 -10.66
C GLU A 287 -42.01 27.74 -11.05
N LEU A 288 -41.45 28.49 -12.00
CA LEU A 288 -40.03 28.45 -12.36
C LEU A 288 -39.13 28.81 -11.18
N GLY A 289 -39.48 29.85 -10.42
CA GLY A 289 -38.75 30.26 -9.23
C GLY A 289 -38.72 29.17 -8.16
N PHE A 290 -39.85 28.50 -7.96
CA PHE A 290 -39.97 27.37 -7.04
C PHE A 290 -39.10 26.17 -7.48
N LEU A 291 -39.18 25.77 -8.76
CA LEU A 291 -38.36 24.69 -9.33
C LEU A 291 -36.85 24.97 -9.19
N VAL A 292 -36.42 26.20 -9.46
CA VAL A 292 -35.00 26.58 -9.32
C VAL A 292 -34.57 26.54 -7.84
N ALA A 293 -35.39 27.02 -6.93
CA ALA A 293 -35.09 26.97 -5.50
C ALA A 293 -34.93 25.52 -5.02
N GLU A 294 -35.82 24.62 -5.41
CA GLU A 294 -35.74 23.19 -5.08
C GLU A 294 -34.53 22.49 -5.73
N LEU A 295 -34.18 22.81 -6.97
CA LEU A 295 -32.99 22.27 -7.63
C LEU A 295 -31.70 22.69 -6.91
N VAL A 296 -31.61 23.97 -6.51
CA VAL A 296 -30.49 24.47 -5.69
C VAL A 296 -30.46 23.77 -4.34
N GLU A 297 -31.62 23.55 -3.73
CA GLU A 297 -31.74 22.86 -2.46
C GLU A 297 -31.29 21.39 -2.56
N LEU A 298 -31.64 20.69 -3.64
CA LEU A 298 -31.21 19.32 -3.88
C LEU A 298 -29.71 19.24 -4.16
N ALA A 299 -29.17 20.15 -4.99
CA ALA A 299 -27.73 20.20 -5.29
C ALA A 299 -26.87 20.51 -4.05
N THR A 300 -27.40 21.29 -3.11
CA THR A 300 -26.69 21.64 -1.86
C THR A 300 -26.95 20.66 -0.71
N ALA A 301 -27.98 19.81 -0.80
CA ALA A 301 -28.28 18.78 0.20
C ALA A 301 -27.14 17.74 0.32
N THR A 302 -26.49 17.40 -0.79
CA THR A 302 -25.34 16.49 -0.79
C THR A 302 -24.18 17.04 0.03
N SER A 303 -23.97 18.37 0.03
CA SER A 303 -22.92 19.04 0.82
C SER A 303 -23.21 19.10 2.32
N ARG A 304 -24.45 18.83 2.78
CA ARG A 304 -24.83 18.87 4.20
C ARG A 304 -24.86 17.49 4.88
N HIS A 305 -24.49 16.43 4.17
CA HIS A 305 -24.22 15.12 4.78
C HIS A 305 -23.05 15.14 5.78
N GLU A 306 -22.34 16.27 5.90
CA GLU A 306 -21.25 16.53 6.84
C GLU A 306 -21.71 16.80 8.28
N GLU A 307 -23.00 17.07 8.55
CA GLU A 307 -23.48 17.16 9.93
C GLU A 307 -23.31 15.77 10.60
N PRO A 308 -22.60 15.65 11.74
CA PRO A 308 -22.49 14.39 12.44
C PRO A 308 -23.85 13.97 13.01
N PHE A 309 -24.10 12.67 13.06
CA PHE A 309 -25.24 12.16 13.82
C PHE A 309 -25.08 12.55 15.29
N SER A 310 -26.17 13.02 15.89
CA SER A 310 -26.21 13.37 17.31
C SER A 310 -27.52 12.89 17.92
N SER A 311 -27.46 12.49 19.20
CA SER A 311 -28.64 12.13 19.98
C SER A 311 -29.48 13.39 20.20
N SER A 312 -30.61 13.50 19.50
CA SER A 312 -31.52 14.64 19.55
C SER A 312 -32.96 14.17 19.78
N ASP A 313 -33.84 15.04 20.28
CA ASP A 313 -35.27 14.75 20.43
C ASP A 313 -36.03 15.11 19.14
N LEU A 314 -36.75 14.14 18.56
CA LEU A 314 -37.53 14.32 17.34
C LEU A 314 -38.73 15.23 17.55
N GLY A 315 -39.31 15.22 18.76
CA GLY A 315 -40.38 16.11 19.19
C GLY A 315 -39.92 17.56 19.19
N ASP A 316 -38.75 17.85 19.75
CA ASP A 316 -38.18 19.21 19.78
C ASP A 316 -37.98 19.79 18.37
N VAL A 317 -37.50 18.96 17.43
CA VAL A 317 -37.30 19.38 16.04
C VAL A 317 -38.65 19.65 15.38
N ALA A 318 -39.61 18.72 15.50
CA ALA A 318 -40.94 18.89 14.92
C ALA A 318 -41.68 20.11 15.50
N GLU A 319 -41.58 20.35 16.80
CA GLU A 319 -42.19 21.50 17.48
C GLU A 319 -41.61 22.82 16.98
N LYS A 320 -40.29 22.92 16.82
CA LYS A 320 -39.62 24.10 16.24
C LYS A 320 -40.12 24.40 14.82
N VAL A 321 -40.30 23.36 14.01
CA VAL A 321 -40.82 23.49 12.65
C VAL A 321 -42.28 23.93 12.68
N VAL A 322 -43.15 23.30 13.47
CA VAL A 322 -44.56 23.69 13.62
C VAL A 322 -44.68 25.14 14.09
N HIS A 323 -43.89 25.58 15.06
CA HIS A 323 -43.84 26.99 15.48
C HIS A 323 -43.42 27.95 14.36
N ARG A 324 -42.54 27.53 13.45
CA ARG A 324 -42.13 28.34 12.29
C ARG A 324 -43.30 28.50 11.31
N PHE A 325 -44.06 27.43 11.05
CA PHE A 325 -45.21 27.47 10.15
C PHE A 325 -46.41 28.23 10.72
N ARG A 326 -46.73 28.04 12.01
CA ARG A 326 -47.77 28.82 12.72
C ARG A 326 -47.57 30.34 12.62
N ARG A 327 -46.32 30.82 12.48
CA ARG A 327 -46.02 32.26 12.30
C ARG A 327 -46.15 32.75 10.86
N ARG A 328 -46.18 31.84 9.89
CA ARG A 328 -46.16 32.15 8.45
C ARG A 328 -47.51 31.91 7.78
N THR A 329 -48.41 31.17 8.43
CA THR A 329 -49.68 30.75 7.86
C THR A 329 -50.82 30.97 8.85
N ASP A 330 -51.99 31.39 8.37
CA ASP A 330 -53.22 31.49 9.19
C ASP A 330 -53.91 30.14 9.43
N ARG A 331 -53.30 29.03 8.99
CA ARG A 331 -53.83 27.68 9.23
C ARG A 331 -53.59 27.23 10.66
N ASP A 332 -54.58 26.56 11.23
CA ASP A 332 -54.43 25.87 12.50
C ASP A 332 -53.58 24.61 12.31
N ILE A 333 -52.42 24.56 12.97
CA ILE A 333 -51.52 23.42 12.96
C ILE A 333 -51.41 22.95 14.39
N SER A 334 -51.94 21.78 14.72
CA SER A 334 -51.81 21.16 16.04
C SER A 334 -50.61 20.22 16.08
N ILE A 335 -49.99 20.09 17.25
CA ILE A 335 -48.90 19.13 17.48
C ILE A 335 -49.15 18.36 18.77
N ALA A 336 -49.01 17.04 18.72
CA ALA A 336 -49.04 16.14 19.87
C ALA A 336 -47.75 15.31 19.90
N ILE A 337 -47.01 15.38 21.01
CA ILE A 337 -45.75 14.65 21.22
C ILE A 337 -45.97 13.68 22.37
N VAL A 338 -45.69 12.40 22.12
CA VAL A 338 -45.91 11.29 23.06
C VAL A 338 -44.68 10.38 23.07
N GLY A 339 -44.36 9.80 24.22
CA GLY A 339 -43.32 8.77 24.34
C GLY A 339 -41.89 9.31 24.28
N ASP A 340 -40.93 8.41 24.06
CA ASP A 340 -39.50 8.71 23.97
C ASP A 340 -39.05 8.85 22.51
N ASN A 341 -38.69 10.08 22.15
CA ASN A 341 -38.39 10.51 20.79
C ASN A 341 -36.91 10.80 20.57
N ILE A 342 -36.03 10.40 21.49
CA ILE A 342 -34.58 10.57 21.34
C ILE A 342 -34.06 9.59 20.28
N ARG A 343 -33.43 10.11 19.22
CA ARG A 343 -32.84 9.33 18.11
C ARG A 343 -31.47 9.88 17.72
N GLU A 344 -30.61 9.02 17.20
CA GLU A 344 -29.42 9.49 16.49
C GLU A 344 -29.84 10.05 15.13
N MET A 345 -29.70 11.36 14.96
CA MET A 345 -30.12 12.03 13.73
C MET A 345 -29.27 13.27 13.41
N ARG A 346 -29.40 13.74 12.18
CA ARG A 346 -28.97 15.08 11.77
C ARG A 346 -30.18 16.01 11.89
N ALA A 347 -30.20 16.84 12.93
CA ALA A 347 -31.36 17.66 13.26
C ALA A 347 -31.78 18.58 12.10
N SER A 348 -30.82 19.09 11.31
CA SER A 348 -31.13 19.94 10.15
C SER A 348 -31.83 19.20 9.02
N GLY A 349 -31.51 17.91 8.82
CA GLY A 349 -32.18 17.04 7.85
C GLY A 349 -33.62 16.78 8.27
N ILE A 350 -33.84 16.47 9.55
CA ILE A 350 -35.18 16.21 10.08
C ILE A 350 -36.06 17.47 10.10
N ASP A 351 -35.51 18.65 10.45
CA ASP A 351 -36.22 19.94 10.34
C ASP A 351 -36.79 20.14 8.92
N ARG A 352 -35.97 19.82 7.91
CA ARG A 352 -36.34 19.91 6.50
C ARG A 352 -37.37 18.86 6.09
N ALA A 353 -37.22 17.61 6.53
CA ALA A 353 -38.19 16.56 6.23
C ALA A 353 -39.58 16.90 6.79
N VAL A 354 -39.64 17.31 8.06
CA VAL A 354 -40.90 17.75 8.69
C VAL A 354 -41.47 18.99 8.00
N GLY A 355 -40.61 19.95 7.63
CA GLY A 355 -41.04 21.15 6.90
C GLY A 355 -41.71 20.83 5.57
N ASN A 356 -41.11 19.94 4.77
CA ASN A 356 -41.68 19.49 3.49
C ASN A 356 -43.02 18.78 3.67
N LEU A 357 -43.16 17.94 4.71
CA LEU A 357 -44.43 17.29 5.00
C LEU A 357 -45.53 18.29 5.41
N ILE A 358 -45.19 19.32 6.20
CA ILE A 358 -46.13 20.37 6.60
C ILE A 358 -46.52 21.24 5.40
N GLU A 359 -45.58 21.63 4.55
CA GLU A 359 -45.89 22.36 3.31
C GLU A 359 -46.83 21.57 2.40
N ASN A 360 -46.60 20.25 2.29
CA ASN A 360 -47.47 19.36 1.55
C ASN A 360 -48.89 19.32 2.15
N ALA A 361 -49.01 19.19 3.47
CA ALA A 361 -50.29 19.22 4.16
C ALA A 361 -51.02 20.57 4.01
N ILE A 362 -50.27 21.69 4.08
CA ILE A 362 -50.80 23.05 3.83
C ILE A 362 -51.34 23.17 2.40
N LYS A 363 -50.63 22.61 1.43
CA LYS A 363 -51.05 22.70 0.04
C LYS A 363 -52.32 21.91 -0.25
N PHE A 364 -52.50 20.74 0.37
CA PHE A 364 -53.58 19.81 0.01
C PHE A 364 -54.82 19.85 0.92
N SER A 365 -54.72 20.31 2.17
CA SER A 365 -55.92 20.48 3.01
C SER A 365 -56.84 21.58 2.42
N PRO A 366 -58.17 21.46 2.52
CA PRO A 366 -59.11 22.53 2.18
C PRO A 366 -58.92 23.79 3.05
N GLU A 367 -59.40 24.94 2.58
CA GLU A 367 -59.42 26.15 3.42
C GLU A 367 -60.32 25.97 4.64
N GLY A 368 -59.85 26.40 5.82
CA GLY A 368 -60.57 26.27 7.09
C GLY A 368 -60.34 24.96 7.84
N GLU A 369 -59.75 23.94 7.20
CA GLU A 369 -59.36 22.69 7.84
C GLU A 369 -57.94 22.78 8.42
N GLY A 370 -57.76 22.19 9.61
CA GLY A 370 -56.48 22.18 10.31
C GLY A 370 -55.47 21.16 9.76
N ILE A 371 -54.29 21.13 10.37
CA ILE A 371 -53.25 20.12 10.13
C ILE A 371 -52.86 19.52 11.49
N GLU A 372 -52.72 18.21 11.55
CA GLU A 372 -52.35 17.53 12.79
C GLU A 372 -50.99 16.88 12.64
N VAL A 373 -50.07 17.25 13.53
CA VAL A 373 -48.73 16.66 13.63
C VAL A 373 -48.67 15.78 14.87
N ARG A 374 -48.35 14.50 14.70
CA ARG A 374 -48.16 13.55 15.80
C ARG A 374 -46.74 13.01 15.78
N VAL A 375 -46.06 13.09 16.91
CA VAL A 375 -44.73 12.52 17.12
C VAL A 375 -44.83 11.50 18.25
N GLU A 376 -44.56 10.23 17.95
CA GLU A 376 -44.74 9.12 18.91
C GLU A 376 -43.71 8.02 18.66
N ASP A 377 -42.85 7.76 19.65
CA ASP A 377 -41.82 6.72 19.63
C ASP A 377 -41.00 6.68 18.32
N GLY A 378 -40.49 7.84 17.88
CA GLY A 378 -39.68 7.94 16.65
C GLY A 378 -40.48 7.96 15.35
N ARG A 379 -41.82 7.94 15.43
CA ARG A 379 -42.73 8.11 14.30
C ARG A 379 -43.19 9.56 14.22
N VAL A 380 -43.03 10.21 13.07
CA VAL A 380 -43.69 11.48 12.75
C VAL A 380 -44.80 11.20 11.76
N ALA A 381 -46.02 11.62 12.07
CA ALA A 381 -47.20 11.50 11.22
C ALA A 381 -47.86 12.88 11.07
N ILE A 382 -48.09 13.30 9.82
CA ILE A 382 -48.75 14.57 9.51
C ILE A 382 -50.02 14.24 8.75
N ARG A 383 -51.15 14.67 9.31
CA ARG A 383 -52.47 14.48 8.74
C ARG A 383 -52.96 15.76 8.07
N ASP A 384 -53.37 15.63 6.83
CA ASP A 384 -54.17 16.62 6.10
C ASP A 384 -55.61 16.13 5.90
N TYR A 385 -56.52 17.05 5.57
CA TYR A 385 -57.93 16.78 5.29
C TYR A 385 -58.26 16.93 3.80
N GLY A 386 -57.25 16.74 2.95
CA GLY A 386 -57.36 16.83 1.50
C GLY A 386 -58.10 15.65 0.84
N PRO A 387 -58.08 15.58 -0.50
CA PRO A 387 -58.83 14.57 -1.27
C PRO A 387 -58.32 13.13 -1.11
N GLY A 388 -57.26 12.89 -0.32
CA GLY A 388 -56.66 11.57 -0.16
C GLY A 388 -55.69 11.20 -1.30
N VAL A 389 -54.97 10.10 -1.11
CA VAL A 389 -54.08 9.49 -2.11
C VAL A 389 -54.65 8.13 -2.54
N SER A 390 -54.76 7.90 -3.86
CA SER A 390 -55.27 6.63 -4.39
C SER A 390 -54.34 5.46 -4.04
N LYS A 391 -54.86 4.23 -3.97
CA LYS A 391 -54.06 3.05 -3.61
C LYS A 391 -52.86 2.82 -4.54
N ASP A 392 -53.03 3.10 -5.84
CA ASP A 392 -51.96 2.95 -6.83
C ASP A 392 -50.90 4.05 -6.69
N ASP A 393 -51.32 5.27 -6.36
CA ASP A 393 -50.42 6.40 -6.19
C ASP A 393 -49.59 6.29 -4.90
N LYS A 394 -50.12 5.65 -3.83
CA LYS A 394 -49.40 5.44 -2.55
C LYS A 394 -48.04 4.76 -2.71
N LEU A 395 -47.89 3.90 -3.72
CA LEU A 395 -46.63 3.21 -4.02
C LEU A 395 -45.57 4.13 -4.64
N ARG A 396 -45.99 5.28 -5.17
CA ARG A 396 -45.19 6.17 -6.02
C ARG A 396 -45.13 7.62 -5.51
N VAL A 397 -45.90 7.98 -4.48
CA VAL A 397 -45.90 9.37 -3.94
C VAL A 397 -44.54 9.86 -3.46
N PHE A 398 -43.61 8.96 -3.17
CA PHE A 398 -42.24 9.28 -2.78
C PHE A 398 -41.24 9.23 -3.95
N ASP A 399 -41.70 8.92 -5.17
CA ASP A 399 -40.90 9.02 -6.39
C ASP A 399 -40.69 10.49 -6.75
N ARG A 400 -39.51 10.82 -7.29
CA ARG A 400 -39.20 12.18 -7.74
C ARG A 400 -40.15 12.62 -8.85
N PHE A 401 -40.62 13.86 -8.76
CA PHE A 401 -41.54 14.50 -9.72
C PHE A 401 -42.89 13.79 -9.91
N PHE A 402 -43.21 12.80 -9.06
CA PHE A 402 -44.48 12.12 -9.15
C PHE A 402 -45.61 13.02 -8.65
N ARG A 403 -46.66 13.13 -9.47
CA ARG A 403 -47.88 13.87 -9.14
C ARG A 403 -49.10 13.02 -9.48
N ALA A 404 -49.95 12.81 -8.48
CA ALA A 404 -51.21 12.10 -8.66
C ALA A 404 -52.09 12.81 -9.70
N ALA A 405 -52.87 12.06 -10.48
CA ALA A 405 -53.63 12.60 -11.61
C ALA A 405 -54.65 13.69 -11.19
N ASN A 406 -55.19 13.58 -9.97
CA ASN A 406 -56.12 14.51 -9.33
C ASN A 406 -55.46 15.79 -8.76
N THR A 407 -54.13 15.90 -8.77
CA THR A 407 -53.39 17.06 -8.23
C THR A 407 -52.53 17.78 -9.26
N ARG A 408 -52.67 17.41 -10.55
CA ARG A 408 -51.93 18.03 -11.68
C ARG A 408 -52.25 19.51 -11.93
N SER A 409 -53.42 19.99 -11.48
CA SER A 409 -53.82 21.39 -11.60
C SER A 409 -53.34 22.28 -10.44
N MET A 410 -52.79 21.72 -9.35
CA MET A 410 -52.27 22.51 -8.22
C MET A 410 -50.76 22.77 -8.34
N SER A 411 -50.30 24.00 -8.13
CA SER A 411 -48.89 24.41 -8.27
C SER A 411 -47.93 23.59 -7.40
N GLY A 412 -46.92 22.92 -8.00
CA GLY A 412 -45.81 22.28 -7.29
C GLY A 412 -45.16 21.11 -8.04
N SER A 413 -43.89 20.87 -7.73
CA SER A 413 -42.96 20.04 -8.52
C SER A 413 -43.07 18.53 -8.33
N GLY A 414 -43.67 18.06 -7.22
CA GLY A 414 -43.61 16.65 -6.83
C GLY A 414 -42.25 16.22 -6.24
N LEU A 415 -41.38 17.17 -5.87
CA LEU A 415 -40.08 16.87 -5.24
C LEU A 415 -40.13 16.77 -3.72
N GLY A 416 -41.00 17.53 -3.04
CA GLY A 416 -41.02 17.60 -1.57
C GLY A 416 -41.06 16.23 -0.87
N LEU A 417 -41.96 15.32 -1.26
CA LEU A 417 -42.03 13.98 -0.66
C LEU A 417 -40.82 13.09 -1.02
N SER A 418 -40.25 13.25 -2.21
CA SER A 418 -39.03 12.52 -2.59
C SER A 418 -37.81 12.98 -1.79
N ILE A 419 -37.75 14.27 -1.42
CA ILE A 419 -36.72 14.83 -0.52
C ILE A 419 -36.88 14.23 0.88
N VAL A 420 -38.12 14.12 1.38
CA VAL A 420 -38.40 13.43 2.65
C VAL A 420 -37.89 11.99 2.60
N ALA A 421 -38.21 11.24 1.54
CA ALA A 421 -37.77 9.86 1.39
C ALA A 421 -36.24 9.72 1.35
N GLU A 422 -35.54 10.63 0.66
CA GLU A 422 -34.08 10.65 0.60
C GLU A 422 -33.45 10.93 1.97
N ILE A 423 -33.95 11.95 2.69
CA ILE A 423 -33.47 12.30 4.04
C ILE A 423 -33.69 11.11 4.98
N ILE A 424 -34.89 10.56 5.03
CA ILE A 424 -35.25 9.50 5.98
C ILE A 424 -34.50 8.20 5.71
N ARG A 425 -34.34 7.80 4.44
CA ARG A 425 -33.49 6.65 4.09
C ARG A 425 -32.03 6.89 4.47
N GLY A 426 -31.53 8.13 4.33
CA GLY A 426 -30.20 8.53 4.80
C GLY A 426 -30.02 8.49 6.32
N HIS A 427 -31.11 8.38 7.08
CA HIS A 427 -31.13 8.16 8.54
C HIS A 427 -31.46 6.71 8.91
N GLY A 428 -31.56 5.79 7.94
CA GLY A 428 -31.92 4.39 8.18
C GLY A 428 -33.40 4.15 8.47
N GLY A 429 -34.26 5.16 8.28
CA GLY A 429 -35.69 5.09 8.54
C GLY A 429 -36.53 4.75 7.31
N GLU A 430 -37.84 4.72 7.51
CA GLU A 430 -38.84 4.42 6.47
C GLU A 430 -39.92 5.50 6.40
N VAL A 431 -40.35 5.83 5.18
CA VAL A 431 -41.49 6.74 4.91
C VAL A 431 -42.78 5.96 4.71
N PHE A 432 -43.92 6.54 5.08
CA PHE A 432 -45.22 5.91 4.91
C PHE A 432 -46.30 6.91 4.47
N VAL A 433 -47.33 6.36 3.81
CA VAL A 433 -48.57 7.05 3.48
C VAL A 433 -49.75 6.15 3.81
N GLU A 434 -50.64 6.62 4.68
CA GLU A 434 -51.74 5.85 5.26
C GLU A 434 -53.06 6.60 5.11
N ASP A 435 -54.17 5.86 5.11
CA ASP A 435 -55.49 6.47 5.26
C ASP A 435 -55.70 6.83 6.74
N PRO A 436 -56.27 8.00 7.06
CA PRO A 436 -56.60 8.34 8.44
C PRO A 436 -57.63 7.35 9.01
N PRO A 437 -57.57 7.07 10.33
CA PRO A 437 -58.47 6.11 10.97
C PRO A 437 -59.93 6.58 11.00
N ASP A 438 -60.18 7.88 10.89
CA ASP A 438 -61.47 8.53 11.04
C ASP A 438 -61.64 9.73 10.08
N GLY A 439 -62.45 9.60 9.03
CA GLY A 439 -62.79 10.72 8.12
C GLY A 439 -61.92 10.83 6.85
N PRO A 440 -62.09 11.90 6.06
CA PRO A 440 -61.33 12.14 4.83
C PRO A 440 -59.91 12.66 5.14
N GLY A 441 -59.00 12.54 4.16
CA GLY A 441 -57.63 13.04 4.26
C GLY A 441 -56.55 12.02 3.94
N THR A 442 -55.31 12.38 4.26
CA THR A 442 -54.12 11.50 4.15
C THR A 442 -53.25 11.67 5.39
N VAL A 443 -52.62 10.58 5.85
CA VAL A 443 -51.55 10.65 6.84
C VAL A 443 -50.23 10.33 6.14
N VAL A 444 -49.30 11.28 6.11
CA VAL A 444 -47.97 11.11 5.51
C VAL A 444 -46.91 11.32 6.59
N GLY A 445 -45.89 10.46 6.61
CA GLY A 445 -44.92 10.51 7.69
C GLY A 445 -43.72 9.59 7.49
N PHE A 446 -42.95 9.43 8.57
CA PHE A 446 -41.79 8.56 8.62
C PHE A 446 -41.55 7.97 10.01
N ARG A 447 -40.70 6.93 10.08
CA ARG A 447 -40.21 6.33 11.31
C ARG A 447 -38.68 6.27 11.30
N LEU A 448 -38.06 6.62 12.43
CA LEU A 448 -36.62 6.55 12.71
C LEU A 448 -36.29 5.54 13.82
#